data_AF-A0A831K9S0-F1
#
_entry.id   AF-A0A831K9S0-F1
#
_cell.length_a   1.000
_cell.length_b   1.000
_cell.length_c   1.000
_cell.angle_alpha   90.00
_cell.angle_beta   90.00
_cell.angle_gamma   90.00
#
_symmetry.space_group_name_H-M   'P 1'
#
loop_
_entity.id
_entity.type
_entity.pdbx_description
1 polymer ?
#
loop_
_entity_poly.entity_id
_entity_poly.type
_entity_poly.pdbx_seq_one_letter_code
_entity_poly.pdbx_strand_id
1 'polypeptide(L)'
;MNLSELKEEELVELIGEAKQELLKRKGVERNPINIIHKLNATLESKIVRYNGGWVKRVEGLDKTRTDGYSIKGQFVGGDLNRLLIWDDGLYLDCDIRGSRKNQEKYYTLFVVENNKVTVLAETGGKDWAVNLWEPITAYLVLSL
;
A
#
# COMPACT_ATOMS: atom_id res chain seq x y z
N MET A 1 -25.62 -2.41 -32.54
CA MET A 1 -25.86 -3.74 -33.13
C MET A 1 -26.92 -4.42 -32.29
N ASN A 2 -28.06 -4.78 -32.89
CA ASN A 2 -29.14 -5.44 -32.16
C ASN A 2 -28.87 -6.95 -32.17
N LEU A 3 -28.76 -7.56 -31.00
CA LEU A 3 -28.39 -8.99 -30.86
C LEU A 3 -29.44 -9.92 -31.50
N SER A 4 -30.69 -9.47 -31.60
CA SER A 4 -31.78 -10.24 -32.20
C SER A 4 -31.76 -10.28 -33.73
N GLU A 5 -30.88 -9.50 -34.37
CA GLU A 5 -30.78 -9.38 -35.83
C GLU A 5 -29.54 -10.09 -36.40
N LEU A 6 -28.69 -10.66 -35.54
CA LEU A 6 -27.49 -11.38 -35.95
C LEU A 6 -27.83 -12.75 -36.48
N LYS A 7 -27.11 -13.16 -37.53
CA LYS A 7 -27.14 -14.54 -37.98
C LYS A 7 -26.43 -15.43 -36.97
N GLU A 8 -26.79 -16.70 -36.95
CA GLU A 8 -26.28 -17.67 -35.98
C GLU A 8 -24.75 -17.80 -36.05
N GLU A 9 -24.17 -17.69 -37.25
CA GLU A 9 -22.73 -17.68 -37.51
C GLU A 9 -22.02 -16.49 -36.85
N GLU A 10 -22.58 -15.28 -37.01
CA GLU A 10 -22.06 -14.04 -36.42
C GLU A 10 -22.19 -14.05 -34.89
N LEU A 11 -23.26 -14.65 -34.37
CA LEU A 11 -23.47 -14.81 -32.93
C LEU A 11 -22.42 -15.75 -32.32
N VAL A 12 -22.09 -16.85 -33.00
CA VAL A 12 -21.07 -17.80 -32.55
C VAL A 12 -19.68 -17.16 -32.55
N GLU A 13 -19.35 -16.37 -33.57
CA GLU A 13 -18.10 -15.62 -33.65
C GLU A 13 -18.00 -14.61 -32.49
N LEU A 14 -19.06 -13.82 -32.26
CA LEU A 14 -19.11 -12.83 -31.17
C LEU A 14 -18.94 -13.50 -29.79
N ILE A 15 -19.58 -14.66 -29.57
CA ILE A 15 -19.42 -15.44 -28.34
C ILE A 15 -17.98 -15.96 -28.21
N GLY A 16 -17.36 -16.38 -29.31
CA GLY A 16 -15.96 -16.80 -29.36
C GLY A 16 -15.03 -15.67 -28.95
N GLU A 17 -15.18 -14.49 -29.54
CA GLU A 17 -14.41 -13.29 -29.21
C GLU A 17 -14.62 -12.85 -27.77
N ALA A 18 -15.87 -12.83 -27.28
CA ALA A 18 -16.19 -12.49 -25.90
C ALA A 18 -15.55 -13.48 -24.92
N LYS A 19 -15.56 -14.79 -25.23
CA LYS A 19 -14.87 -15.81 -24.44
C LYS A 19 -13.36 -15.59 -24.43
N GLN A 20 -12.74 -15.28 -25.57
CA GLN A 20 -11.31 -14.99 -25.65
C GLN A 20 -10.93 -13.73 -24.88
N GLU A 21 -11.75 -12.68 -24.96
CA GLU A 21 -11.57 -11.46 -24.19
C GLU A 21 -11.75 -11.71 -22.68
N LEU A 22 -12.74 -12.51 -22.28
CA LEU A 22 -12.91 -12.95 -20.89
C LEU A 22 -11.74 -13.80 -20.41
N LEU A 23 -11.18 -14.67 -21.26
CA LEU A 23 -10.00 -15.47 -20.94
C LEU A 23 -8.73 -14.61 -20.84
N LYS A 24 -8.57 -13.60 -21.70
CA LYS A 24 -7.52 -12.59 -21.55
C LYS A 24 -7.69 -11.82 -20.25
N ARG A 25 -8.91 -11.42 -19.89
CA ARG A 25 -9.21 -10.76 -18.60
C ARG A 25 -8.99 -11.66 -17.39
N LYS A 26 -9.26 -12.97 -17.49
CA LYS A 26 -8.96 -13.97 -16.46
C LYS A 26 -7.47 -14.32 -16.38
N GLY A 27 -6.74 -14.34 -17.50
CA GLY A 27 -5.28 -14.40 -17.50
C GLY A 27 -4.61 -13.11 -16.98
N VAL A 28 -5.40 -12.03 -16.94
CA VAL A 28 -5.11 -10.74 -16.29
C VAL A 28 -5.83 -10.63 -14.93
N GLU A 29 -6.42 -11.71 -14.39
CA GLU A 29 -6.39 -11.87 -12.93
C GLU A 29 -4.92 -12.04 -12.60
N ARG A 30 -4.28 -10.89 -12.38
CA ARG A 30 -2.89 -10.77 -12.00
C ARG A 30 -2.71 -11.75 -10.86
N ASN A 31 -2.06 -12.89 -11.14
CA ASN A 31 -1.88 -13.98 -10.18
C ASN A 31 -1.56 -13.35 -8.83
N PRO A 32 -2.35 -13.59 -7.77
CA PRO A 32 -2.16 -12.93 -6.49
C PRO A 32 -0.69 -13.00 -6.08
N ILE A 33 -0.05 -14.15 -6.32
CA ILE A 33 1.37 -14.40 -6.04
C ILE A 33 2.30 -13.41 -6.77
N ASN A 34 2.00 -13.00 -8.01
CA ASN A 34 2.78 -12.03 -8.80
C ASN A 34 2.53 -10.58 -8.40
N ILE A 35 1.30 -10.22 -7.99
CA ILE A 35 1.03 -8.91 -7.36
C ILE A 35 1.79 -8.82 -6.05
N ILE A 36 1.65 -9.86 -5.23
CA ILE A 36 2.27 -9.98 -3.90
C ILE A 36 3.79 -9.93 -4.05
N HIS A 37 4.40 -10.65 -5.01
CA HIS A 37 5.84 -10.55 -5.27
C HIS A 37 6.28 -9.16 -5.74
N LYS A 38 5.46 -8.42 -6.51
CA LYS A 38 5.82 -7.07 -6.96
C LYS A 38 5.62 -6.03 -5.85
N LEU A 39 4.58 -6.17 -5.03
CA LEU A 39 4.38 -5.33 -3.86
C LEU A 39 5.47 -5.58 -2.84
N ASN A 40 5.75 -6.84 -2.53
CA ASN A 40 6.85 -7.24 -1.67
C ASN A 40 8.16 -6.77 -2.28
N ALA A 41 8.47 -6.98 -3.56
CA ALA A 41 9.71 -6.45 -4.12
C ALA A 41 9.79 -4.92 -4.09
N THR A 42 8.69 -4.19 -4.27
CA THR A 42 8.66 -2.71 -4.20
C THR A 42 8.79 -2.20 -2.77
N LEU A 43 8.19 -2.88 -1.79
CA LEU A 43 8.28 -2.55 -0.38
C LEU A 43 9.55 -3.09 0.26
N GLU A 44 9.93 -4.35 0.06
CA GLU A 44 11.21 -4.93 0.46
C GLU A 44 12.38 -4.14 -0.13
N SER A 45 12.36 -3.75 -1.41
CA SER A 45 13.42 -2.86 -1.95
C SER A 45 13.43 -1.47 -1.32
N LYS A 46 12.30 -0.99 -0.78
CA LYS A 46 12.17 0.32 -0.11
C LYS A 46 12.30 0.27 1.43
N ILE A 47 12.08 -0.89 2.03
CA ILE A 47 11.99 -1.18 3.47
C ILE A 47 12.89 -2.39 3.77
N VAL A 48 14.14 -2.36 3.29
CA VAL A 48 15.20 -3.20 3.88
C VAL A 48 15.70 -2.49 5.12
N ARG A 49 15.37 -3.01 6.30
CA ARG A 49 15.82 -2.42 7.56
C ARG A 49 17.11 -3.06 8.04
N TYR A 50 18.22 -2.34 7.88
CA TYR A 50 19.51 -2.84 8.35
C TYR A 50 19.65 -2.79 9.89
N ASN A 51 19.17 -1.72 10.54
CA ASN A 51 19.22 -1.60 12.01
C ASN A 51 17.84 -1.76 12.67
N GLY A 52 16.90 -2.46 12.01
CA GLY A 52 15.55 -2.62 12.51
C GLY A 52 14.68 -1.37 12.33
N GLY A 53 13.60 -1.28 13.10
CA GLY A 53 12.56 -0.27 12.92
C GLY A 53 11.21 -0.77 13.40
N TRP A 54 10.14 -0.05 13.09
CA TRP A 54 8.77 -0.44 13.43
C TRP A 54 7.77 0.02 12.38
N VAL A 55 6.66 -0.69 12.22
CA VAL A 55 5.50 -0.21 11.46
C VAL A 55 4.34 0.03 12.41
N LYS A 56 3.56 1.07 12.11
CA LYS A 56 2.34 1.42 12.82
C LYS A 56 1.20 1.61 11.84
N ARG A 57 0.04 1.01 12.11
CA ARG A 57 -1.21 1.39 11.44
C ARG A 57 -1.69 2.72 12.02
N VAL A 58 -1.98 3.68 11.16
CA VAL A 58 -2.38 5.03 11.55
C VAL A 58 -3.90 5.12 11.56
N GLU A 59 -4.46 5.53 12.70
CA GLU A 59 -5.91 5.61 12.93
C GLU A 59 -6.38 7.04 13.23
N GLY A 60 -5.44 7.97 13.44
CA GLY A 60 -5.79 9.36 13.75
C GLY A 60 -4.61 10.20 14.20
N LEU A 61 -4.92 11.43 14.60
CA LEU A 61 -3.96 12.39 15.13
C LEU A 61 -4.35 12.87 16.54
N ASP A 62 -3.33 13.16 17.35
CA ASP A 62 -3.39 13.92 18.58
C ASP A 62 -2.49 15.16 18.45
N LYS A 63 -3.06 16.27 18.00
CA LYS A 63 -2.31 17.52 17.79
C LYS A 63 -1.94 18.25 19.10
N THR A 64 -2.29 17.69 20.27
CA THR A 64 -1.78 18.19 21.57
C THR A 64 -0.32 17.82 21.80
N ARG A 65 0.19 16.84 21.05
CA ARG A 65 1.58 16.40 21.04
C ARG A 65 2.23 16.76 19.72
N THR A 66 3.56 16.87 19.67
CA THR A 66 4.34 17.17 18.45
C THR A 66 5.39 16.10 18.13
N ASP A 67 5.42 15.02 18.91
CA ASP A 67 6.30 13.87 18.74
C ASP A 67 5.55 12.71 18.08
N GLY A 68 6.18 11.53 18.02
CA GLY A 68 5.56 10.34 17.43
C GLY A 68 4.26 9.88 18.07
N TYR A 69 3.93 10.34 19.29
CA TYR A 69 2.66 10.04 19.93
C TYR A 69 1.51 10.91 19.39
N SER A 70 1.82 11.95 18.62
CA SER A 70 0.80 12.71 17.86
C SER A 70 0.14 11.88 16.77
N ILE A 71 0.71 10.74 16.38
CA ILE A 71 0.16 9.82 15.39
C ILE A 71 -0.46 8.64 16.13
N LYS A 72 -1.80 8.52 16.13
CA LYS A 72 -2.55 7.46 16.83
C LYS A 72 -2.60 6.17 16.02
N GLY A 73 -2.77 5.05 16.72
CA GLY A 73 -2.97 3.72 16.14
C GLY A 73 -2.07 2.66 16.76
N GLN A 74 -2.01 1.48 16.14
CA GLN A 74 -1.37 0.28 16.71
C GLN A 74 -0.10 -0.11 15.95
N PHE A 75 0.91 -0.57 16.69
CA PHE A 75 2.10 -1.15 16.08
C PHE A 75 1.76 -2.50 15.43
N VAL A 76 2.24 -2.71 14.21
CA VAL A 76 2.07 -3.98 13.51
C VAL A 76 3.13 -4.94 14.03
N GLY A 77 2.70 -6.01 14.68
CA GLY A 77 3.59 -7.07 15.18
C GLY A 77 3.91 -8.09 14.08
N GLY A 78 5.20 -8.41 13.89
CA GLY A 78 5.64 -9.52 13.05
C GLY A 78 6.70 -9.17 12.00
N ASP A 79 7.17 -10.23 11.33
CA ASP A 79 8.12 -10.15 10.21
C ASP A 79 7.47 -9.41 9.02
N LEU A 80 8.08 -8.31 8.56
CA LEU A 80 7.62 -7.50 7.43
C LEU A 80 7.49 -8.28 6.12
N ASN A 81 8.11 -9.46 6.05
CA ASN A 81 8.00 -10.42 4.95
C ASN A 81 6.57 -10.99 4.74
N ARG A 82 5.58 -10.56 5.55
CA ARG A 82 4.18 -11.02 5.48
C ARG A 82 3.19 -9.89 5.15
N LEU A 83 3.49 -9.08 4.14
CA LEU A 83 2.55 -8.11 3.55
C LEU A 83 1.23 -8.74 3.04
N LEU A 84 1.19 -10.07 2.92
CA LEU A 84 -0.01 -10.89 2.66
C LEU A 84 -1.16 -10.69 3.67
N ILE A 85 -0.92 -10.03 4.81
CA ILE A 85 -1.85 -10.02 5.95
C ILE A 85 -2.22 -8.58 6.36
N TRP A 86 -1.85 -7.57 5.58
CA TRP A 86 -2.15 -6.19 5.97
C TRP A 86 -3.48 -5.77 5.36
N ASP A 87 -4.42 -5.45 6.23
CA ASP A 87 -5.71 -4.89 5.83
C ASP A 87 -5.51 -3.54 5.14
N ASP A 88 -6.46 -3.16 4.28
CA ASP A 88 -6.48 -1.84 3.69
C ASP A 88 -6.43 -0.75 4.79
N GLY A 89 -5.68 0.32 4.51
CA GLY A 89 -5.53 1.45 5.42
C GLY A 89 -4.19 2.18 5.31
N LEU A 90 -3.99 3.10 6.26
CA LEU A 90 -2.82 3.96 6.36
C LEU A 90 -1.77 3.37 7.30
N TYR A 91 -0.52 3.35 6.85
CA TYR A 91 0.60 2.79 7.58
C TYR A 91 1.78 3.75 7.60
N LEU A 92 2.52 3.71 8.71
CA LEU A 92 3.74 4.46 8.94
C LEU A 92 4.87 3.48 9.24
N ASP A 93 5.85 3.45 8.35
CA ASP A 93 7.11 2.73 8.53
C ASP A 93 8.16 3.67 9.13
N CYS A 94 8.90 3.18 10.12
CA CYS A 94 10.12 3.77 10.63
C CYS A 94 11.28 2.83 10.33
N ASP A 95 12.22 3.31 9.52
CA ASP A 95 13.49 2.65 9.20
C ASP A 95 14.62 3.31 9.97
N ILE A 96 15.47 2.51 10.62
CA ILE A 96 16.64 2.98 11.36
C ILE A 96 17.89 2.71 10.51
N ARG A 97 18.45 3.79 9.96
CA ARG A 97 19.62 3.80 9.08
C ARG A 97 20.87 4.26 9.81
N GLY A 98 22.00 4.21 9.12
CA GLY A 98 23.29 4.66 9.62
C GLY A 98 24.02 3.62 10.45
N SER A 99 25.08 4.04 11.13
CA SER A 99 25.85 3.15 12.00
C SER A 99 25.20 3.07 13.39
N ARG A 100 25.54 2.04 14.18
CA ARG A 100 25.06 1.94 15.57
C ARG A 100 25.32 3.18 16.44
N LYS A 101 26.35 3.97 16.10
CA LYS A 101 26.71 5.20 16.83
C LYS A 101 26.08 6.47 16.24
N ASN A 102 25.68 6.43 14.97
CA ASN A 102 25.08 7.55 14.23
C ASN A 102 23.81 7.05 13.55
N GLN A 103 22.79 6.76 14.35
CA GLN A 103 21.51 6.26 13.85
C GLN A 103 20.66 7.43 13.36
N GLU A 104 20.10 7.26 12.18
CA GLU A 104 19.12 8.19 11.61
C GLU A 104 17.81 7.46 11.38
N LYS A 105 16.70 8.12 11.70
CA LYS A 105 15.36 7.55 11.50
C LYS A 105 14.74 8.17 10.26
N TYR A 106 14.29 7.32 9.36
CA TYR A 106 13.53 7.70 8.18
C TYR A 106 12.13 7.13 8.29
N TYR A 107 11.15 7.95 7.94
CA TYR A 107 9.74 7.62 8.10
C TYR A 107 9.04 7.66 6.75
N THR A 108 8.31 6.60 6.43
CA THR A 108 7.57 6.46 5.18
C THR A 108 6.10 6.25 5.51
N LEU A 109 5.26 7.19 5.10
CA LEU A 109 3.81 7.10 5.20
C LEU A 109 3.26 6.55 3.89
N PHE A 110 2.47 5.49 3.95
CA PHE A 110 1.91 4.84 2.77
C PHE A 110 0.55 4.22 3.06
N VAL A 111 -0.21 4.04 1.99
CA VAL A 111 -1.53 3.42 2.00
C VAL A 111 -1.44 2.05 1.37
N VAL A 112 -2.13 1.08 1.98
CA VAL A 112 -2.47 -0.21 1.38
C VAL A 112 -3.92 -0.16 0.97
N GLU A 113 -4.22 -0.34 -0.30
CA GLU A 113 -5.57 -0.40 -0.84
C GLU A 113 -5.64 -1.42 -1.97
N ASN A 114 -6.57 -2.38 -1.91
CA ASN A 114 -6.75 -3.40 -2.96
C ASN A 114 -5.44 -4.12 -3.34
N ASN A 115 -4.64 -4.49 -2.33
CA ASN A 115 -3.31 -5.07 -2.52
C ASN A 115 -2.37 -4.18 -3.34
N LYS A 116 -2.51 -2.86 -3.26
CA LYS A 116 -1.60 -1.88 -3.86
C LYS A 116 -1.07 -0.96 -2.77
N VAL A 117 0.22 -0.65 -2.87
CA VAL A 117 0.88 0.27 -1.95
C VAL A 117 1.16 1.59 -2.64
N THR A 118 0.78 2.69 -2.01
CA THR A 118 1.01 4.05 -2.48
C THR A 118 1.70 4.85 -1.38
N VAL A 119 2.93 5.30 -1.63
CA VAL A 119 3.64 6.20 -0.70
C VAL A 119 3.02 7.59 -0.78
N LEU A 120 2.63 8.14 0.36
CA LEU A 120 2.05 9.47 0.48
C LEU A 120 3.09 10.52 0.85
N ALA A 121 4.02 10.18 1.74
CA ALA A 121 5.04 11.09 2.21
C ALA A 121 6.24 10.33 2.78
N GLU A 122 7.40 10.97 2.74
CA GLU A 122 8.61 10.51 3.39
C GLU A 122 9.25 11.66 4.15
N THR A 123 9.79 11.40 5.34
CA THR A 123 10.42 12.45 6.15
C THR A 123 11.44 11.87 7.12
N GLY A 124 12.28 12.75 7.67
CA GLY A 124 13.26 12.44 8.69
C GLY A 124 13.49 13.63 9.60
N GLY A 125 14.50 13.54 10.46
CA GLY A 125 14.87 14.62 11.36
C GLY A 125 13.94 14.75 12.58
N LYS A 126 14.05 15.89 13.28
CA LYS A 126 13.43 16.09 14.60
C LYS A 126 11.91 16.25 14.53
N ASP A 127 11.41 16.94 13.51
CA ASP A 127 9.99 17.33 13.37
C ASP A 127 9.20 16.37 12.48
N TRP A 128 9.72 15.15 12.28
CA TRP A 128 9.16 14.13 11.40
C TRP A 128 7.67 13.88 11.64
N ALA A 129 7.20 13.88 12.89
CA ALA A 129 5.82 13.55 13.21
C ALA A 129 4.85 14.65 12.74
N VAL A 130 5.23 15.92 12.93
CA VAL A 130 4.42 17.07 12.52
C VAL A 130 4.38 17.18 10.99
N ASN A 131 5.50 16.91 10.33
CA ASN A 131 5.58 16.90 8.85
C ASN A 131 4.60 15.90 8.20
N LEU A 132 4.16 14.88 8.94
CA LEU A 132 3.21 13.88 8.44
C LEU A 132 1.74 14.25 8.74
N TRP A 133 1.44 15.30 9.50
CA TRP A 133 0.05 15.62 9.86
C TRP A 133 -0.81 15.99 8.67
N GLU A 134 -0.27 16.76 7.74
CA GLU A 134 -1.00 17.16 6.53
C GLU A 134 -1.38 15.95 5.67
N PRO A 135 -0.45 15.06 5.25
CA PRO A 135 -0.82 13.89 4.45
C PRO A 135 -1.70 12.89 5.21
N ILE A 136 -1.53 12.75 6.54
CA ILE A 136 -2.43 11.92 7.37
C ILE A 136 -3.85 12.52 7.38
N THR A 137 -3.97 13.83 7.58
CA THR A 137 -5.28 14.50 7.58
C THR A 137 -5.94 14.39 6.21
N ALA A 138 -5.18 14.60 5.13
CA ALA A 138 -5.68 14.47 3.77
C ALA A 138 -6.24 13.08 3.50
N TYR A 139 -5.53 12.01 3.90
CA TYR A 139 -6.03 10.64 3.77
C TYR A 139 -7.32 10.43 4.56
N LEU A 140 -7.32 10.75 5.86
CA LEU A 140 -8.45 10.48 6.74
C LEU A 140 -9.73 11.24 6.36
N VAL A 141 -9.61 12.44 5.78
CA VAL A 141 -10.77 13.21 5.29
C VAL A 141 -11.32 12.64 3.99
N LEU A 142 -10.46 12.14 3.09
CA LEU A 142 -10.89 11.55 1.82
C LEU A 142 -11.49 10.13 1.98
N SER A 143 -11.22 9.47 3.11
CA SER A 143 -11.74 8.15 3.43
C SER A 143 -13.06 8.17 4.23
N LEU A 144 -13.64 9.35 4.49
CA LEU A 144 -14.96 9.56 5.12
C LEU A 144 -16.03 9.86 4.07
#